data_AF-A0A7S2PCU0-F1
#
_entry.id   AF-A0A7S2PCU0-F1
#
_cell.length_a   1.000
_cell.length_b   1.000
_cell.length_c   1.000
_cell.angle_alpha   90.00
_cell.angle_beta   90.00
_cell.angle_gamma   90.00
#
_symmetry.space_group_name_H-M   'P 1'
#
loop_
_entity.id
_entity.type
_entity.pdbx_description
1 polymer ?
#
loop_
_entity_poly.entity_id
_entity_poly.type
_entity_poly.pdbx_seq_one_letter_code
_entity_poly.pdbx_strand_id
1 'polypeptide(L)'
;WKADQWMVLTRRDAEAVATLPSQHLNGRQLWPAFRKCRASDEIFFPTVLSILGIICRQDGEAQVDDFSKGESCAGRIRRRRITYCDWSQSAKNPASFTSQDWMDVVLKARREGCLFARKFVLLSSLRDGEKKNAESANNDGVVS
;
A
#
# COMPACT_ATOMS: atom_id res chain seq x y z
N TRP A 1 -14.86 2.42 -1.20
CA TRP A 1 -13.41 2.63 -1.42
C TRP A 1 -12.66 1.64 -0.54
N LYS A 2 -11.65 0.97 -1.09
CA LYS A 2 -10.68 0.15 -0.36
C LYS A 2 -9.30 0.70 -0.70
N ALA A 3 -8.44 0.85 0.30
CA ALA A 3 -7.04 1.21 0.13
C ALA A 3 -6.14 -0.01 0.35
N ASP A 4 -4.85 0.15 0.04
CA ASP A 4 -3.83 -0.74 0.58
C ASP A 4 -3.71 -0.51 2.11
N GLN A 5 -3.09 -1.43 2.83
CA GLN A 5 -2.85 -1.28 4.27
C GLN A 5 -1.90 -0.09 4.57
N TRP A 6 -1.18 0.38 3.55
CA TRP A 6 -0.21 1.46 3.64
C TRP A 6 -0.71 2.65 2.83
N MET A 7 -0.67 3.83 3.45
CA MET A 7 -1.02 5.08 2.78
C MET A 7 -0.10 6.21 3.22
N VAL A 8 -0.01 7.24 2.38
CA VAL A 8 0.65 8.50 2.73
C VAL A 8 -0.42 9.58 2.82
N LEU A 9 -0.44 10.28 3.95
CA LEU A 9 -1.27 11.47 4.14
C LEU A 9 -0.36 12.69 4.16
N THR A 10 -0.84 13.79 3.57
CA THR A 10 -0.25 15.09 3.86
C THR A 10 -0.49 15.44 5.33
N ARG A 11 0.35 16.30 5.91
CA ARG A 11 0.16 16.78 7.29
C ARG A 11 -1.25 17.31 7.51
N ARG A 12 -1.74 18.14 6.58
CA ARG A 12 -3.09 18.72 6.61
C ARG A 12 -4.18 17.65 6.68
N ASP A 13 -4.05 16.57 5.90
CA ASP A 13 -5.06 15.51 5.88
C ASP A 13 -5.00 14.63 7.12
N ALA A 14 -3.79 14.38 7.63
CA ALA A 14 -3.58 13.67 8.89
C ALA A 14 -4.19 14.45 10.07
N GLU A 15 -4.00 15.77 10.12
CA GLU A 15 -4.60 16.65 11.12
C GLU A 15 -6.14 16.61 11.02
N ALA A 16 -6.70 16.73 9.82
CA ALA A 16 -8.15 16.64 9.61
C ALA A 16 -8.74 15.29 10.05
N VAL A 17 -8.04 14.18 9.78
CA VAL A 17 -8.41 12.84 10.27
C VAL A 17 -8.41 12.80 11.81
N ALA A 18 -7.37 13.37 12.44
CA ALA A 18 -7.23 13.38 13.89
C ALA A 18 -8.32 14.23 14.59
N THR A 19 -8.76 15.33 13.96
CA THR A 19 -9.79 16.22 14.50
C THR A 19 -11.22 15.81 14.13
N LEU A 20 -11.41 14.75 13.33
CA LEU A 20 -12.73 14.26 12.94
C LEU A 20 -13.69 14.08 14.14
N PRO A 21 -13.31 13.43 15.25
CA PRO A 21 -14.23 13.20 16.36
C PRO A 21 -14.83 14.50 16.92
N SER A 22 -14.01 15.52 17.16
CA SER A 22 -14.44 16.79 17.74
C SER A 22 -15.20 17.66 16.76
N GLN A 23 -14.80 17.67 15.48
CA GLN A 23 -15.39 18.57 14.48
C GLN A 23 -16.66 18.03 13.82
N HIS A 24 -16.79 16.70 13.67
CA HIS A 24 -17.86 16.11 12.84
C HIS A 24 -18.69 15.06 13.57
N LEU A 25 -18.21 14.49 14.68
CA LEU A 25 -18.85 13.34 15.35
C LEU A 25 -19.32 13.64 16.79
N ASN A 26 -19.37 14.92 17.18
CA ASN A 26 -19.75 15.36 18.54
C ASN A 26 -18.93 14.66 19.64
N GLY A 27 -17.60 14.57 19.42
CA GLY A 27 -16.66 13.91 20.33
C GLY A 27 -16.61 12.38 20.21
N ARG A 28 -17.48 11.74 19.41
CA ARG A 28 -17.48 10.28 19.27
C ARG A 28 -16.34 9.80 18.39
N GLN A 29 -15.68 8.74 18.84
CA GLN A 29 -14.64 8.07 18.08
C GLN A 29 -15.26 7.21 16.98
N LEU A 30 -14.66 7.22 15.78
CA LEU A 30 -15.15 6.42 14.64
C LEU A 30 -14.66 4.96 14.71
N TRP A 31 -13.43 4.73 15.18
CA TRP A 31 -12.79 3.41 15.18
C TRP A 31 -13.58 2.28 15.88
N PRO A 32 -14.42 2.52 16.91
CA PRO A 32 -15.23 1.44 17.50
C PRO A 32 -16.20 0.80 16.51
N ALA A 33 -16.69 1.55 15.51
CA ALA A 33 -17.56 1.02 14.46
C ALA A 33 -16.85 -0.01 13.56
N PHE A 34 -15.51 0.02 13.53
CA PHE A 34 -14.69 -0.85 12.68
C PHE A 34 -14.20 -2.12 13.39
N ARG A 35 -14.49 -2.31 14.70
CA ARG A 35 -13.99 -3.46 15.49
C ARG A 35 -14.36 -4.83 14.92
N LYS A 36 -15.54 -4.94 14.30
CA LYS A 36 -16.03 -6.18 13.69
C LYS A 36 -15.90 -6.19 12.17
N CYS A 37 -15.27 -5.17 11.59
CA CYS A 37 -15.10 -5.08 10.15
C CYS A 37 -13.88 -5.89 9.71
N ARG A 38 -14.02 -6.63 8.60
CA ARG A 38 -12.89 -7.30 7.97
C ARG A 38 -12.04 -6.26 7.23
N ALA A 39 -10.72 -6.36 7.40
CA ALA A 39 -9.75 -5.45 6.80
C ALA A 39 -10.03 -3.97 7.14
N SER A 40 -10.30 -3.69 8.42
CA SER A 40 -10.60 -2.34 8.90
C SER A 40 -9.48 -1.34 8.58
N ASP A 41 -8.23 -1.80 8.57
CA ASP A 41 -7.05 -1.05 8.17
C ASP A 41 -7.09 -0.58 6.70
N GLU A 42 -7.75 -1.32 5.82
CA GLU A 42 -7.89 -0.96 4.40
C GLU A 42 -9.06 0.00 4.11
N ILE A 43 -10.01 0.15 5.06
CA ILE A 43 -11.25 0.91 4.84
C ILE A 43 -11.47 2.07 5.81
N PHE A 44 -10.78 2.08 6.96
CA PHE A 44 -10.95 3.10 7.99
C PHE A 44 -10.63 4.49 7.43
N PHE A 45 -9.43 4.67 6.89
CA PHE A 45 -9.02 5.96 6.34
C PHE A 45 -9.84 6.39 5.12
N PRO A 46 -10.13 5.53 4.12
CA PRO A 46 -11.07 5.90 3.06
C PRO A 46 -12.43 6.37 3.60
N THR A 47 -12.94 5.74 4.66
CA THR A 47 -14.20 6.17 5.27
C THR A 47 -14.07 7.55 5.93
N VAL A 48 -13.02 7.78 6.72
CA VAL A 48 -12.77 9.09 7.33
C VAL A 48 -12.64 10.17 6.27
N LEU A 49 -11.82 9.93 5.23
CA LEU A 49 -11.61 10.88 4.14
C LEU A 49 -12.90 11.15 3.36
N SER A 50 -13.82 10.17 3.29
CA SER A 50 -15.14 10.37 2.67
C SER A 50 -16.03 11.27 3.53
N ILE A 51 -16.05 11.05 4.85
CA ILE A 51 -16.81 11.89 5.80
C ILE A 51 -16.31 13.34 5.75
N LEU A 52 -15.00 13.53 5.64
CA LEU A 52 -14.37 14.85 5.51
C LEU A 52 -14.56 15.49 4.11
N GLY A 53 -15.22 14.81 3.16
CA GLY A 53 -15.39 15.29 1.79
C GLY A 53 -14.07 15.39 1.00
N ILE A 54 -13.00 14.74 1.47
CA ILE A 54 -11.68 14.75 0.83
C ILE A 54 -11.66 13.79 -0.35
N ILE A 55 -12.27 12.61 -0.18
CA ILE A 55 -12.59 11.73 -1.30
C ILE A 55 -14.09 11.75 -1.53
N CYS A 56 -14.48 11.98 -2.78
CA CYS A 56 -15.88 11.90 -3.20
C CYS A 56 -15.99 10.82 -4.27
N ARG A 57 -17.11 10.09 -4.26
CA ARG A 57 -17.51 9.34 -5.45
C ARG A 57 -17.93 10.38 -6.49
N GLN A 58 -17.14 10.52 -7.55
CA GLN A 58 -17.61 11.18 -8.76
C GLN A 58 -18.37 10.13 -9.57
N ASP A 59 -19.55 10.49 -10.05
CA ASP A 59 -20.32 9.65 -10.96
C ASP A 59 -19.57 9.54 -12.29
N GLY A 60 -19.35 8.32 -12.76
CA GLY A 60 -19.08 8.04 -14.17
C GLY A 60 -17.65 8.11 -14.70
N GLU A 61 -16.74 8.94 -14.17
CA GLU A 61 -15.44 9.16 -14.83
C GLU A 61 -14.21 8.99 -13.94
N ALA A 62 -13.23 8.21 -14.43
CA ALA A 62 -11.89 8.17 -13.86
C ALA A 62 -11.19 9.49 -14.21
N GLN A 63 -11.14 10.43 -13.25
CA GLN A 63 -10.34 11.63 -13.43
C GLN A 63 -8.86 11.24 -13.45
N VAL A 64 -8.29 11.30 -14.65
CA VAL A 64 -6.86 11.40 -14.89
C VAL A 64 -6.58 12.89 -14.94
N ASP A 65 -5.94 13.46 -13.92
CA ASP A 65 -5.51 14.86 -14.04
C ASP A 65 -4.32 14.96 -15.00
N ASP A 66 -4.17 16.09 -15.70
CA ASP A 66 -3.12 16.27 -16.72
C ASP A 66 -1.70 16.09 -16.16
N PHE A 67 -1.54 16.21 -14.84
CA PHE A 67 -0.28 16.02 -14.12
C PHE A 67 -0.04 14.56 -13.70
N SER A 68 -1.05 13.69 -13.82
CA SER A 68 -1.07 12.35 -13.25
C SER A 68 -0.35 11.31 -14.12
N LYS A 69 0.06 11.66 -15.33
CA LYS A 69 0.63 10.71 -16.32
C LYS A 69 -0.24 9.44 -16.50
N GLY A 70 -1.57 9.57 -16.39
CA GLY A 70 -2.48 8.41 -16.47
C GLY A 70 -2.89 7.82 -15.10
N GLU A 71 -2.38 8.34 -13.98
CA GLU A 71 -2.79 7.88 -12.65
C GLU A 71 -4.24 8.30 -12.34
N SER A 72 -5.02 7.34 -11.83
CA SER A 72 -6.38 7.60 -11.38
C SER A 72 -6.37 8.49 -10.13
N CYS A 73 -7.17 9.55 -10.14
CA CYS A 73 -7.26 10.49 -9.03
C CYS A 73 -8.69 10.55 -8.49
N ALA A 74 -8.85 10.88 -7.21
CA ALA A 74 -10.14 11.11 -6.56
C ALA A 74 -10.07 12.45 -5.83
N GLY A 75 -10.48 13.53 -6.53
CA GLY A 75 -10.17 14.88 -6.09
C GLY A 75 -8.65 15.06 -5.99
N ARG A 76 -8.16 15.45 -4.80
CA ARG A 76 -6.72 15.62 -4.53
C ARG A 76 -5.97 14.36 -4.11
N ILE A 77 -6.63 13.20 -4.09
CA ILE A 77 -6.02 11.92 -3.73
C ILE A 77 -5.52 11.20 -4.98
N ARG A 78 -4.23 10.84 -4.98
CA ARG A 78 -3.60 10.00 -5.99
C ARG A 78 -3.86 8.53 -5.69
N ARG A 79 -4.51 7.79 -6.59
CA ARG A 79 -4.77 6.35 -6.43
C ARG A 79 -3.63 5.55 -7.04
N ARG A 80 -2.49 5.51 -6.34
CA ARG A 80 -1.32 4.75 -6.77
C ARG A 80 -0.79 3.88 -5.64
N ARG A 81 -0.15 2.77 -6.00
CA ARG A 81 0.55 1.91 -5.03
C ARG A 81 1.80 2.66 -4.55
N ILE A 82 1.96 2.76 -3.24
CA ILE A 82 3.16 3.34 -2.62
C ILE A 82 4.13 2.26 -2.14
N THR A 83 3.64 1.02 -1.99
CA THR A 83 4.40 -0.12 -1.49
C THR A 83 4.37 -1.22 -2.53
N TYR A 84 5.54 -1.57 -3.05
CA TYR A 84 5.71 -2.71 -3.93
C TYR A 84 5.50 -4.01 -3.15
N CYS A 85 4.65 -4.87 -3.71
CA CYS A 85 4.29 -6.18 -3.18
C CYS A 85 4.27 -7.14 -4.37
N ASP A 86 5.01 -8.23 -4.29
CA ASP A 86 4.92 -9.27 -5.32
C ASP A 86 3.80 -10.24 -4.97
N TRP A 87 2.79 -10.35 -5.82
CA TRP A 87 1.67 -11.28 -5.64
C TRP A 87 1.73 -12.49 -6.60
N SER A 88 2.85 -12.68 -7.30
CA SER A 88 3.03 -13.73 -8.31
C SER A 88 2.87 -15.15 -7.77
N GLN A 89 3.20 -15.38 -6.50
CA GLN A 89 3.17 -16.71 -5.88
C GLN A 89 1.79 -17.11 -5.34
N SER A 90 0.98 -16.14 -4.88
CA SER A 90 -0.32 -16.43 -4.27
C SER A 90 -1.18 -15.18 -4.18
N ALA A 91 -2.50 -15.34 -4.39
CA ALA A 91 -3.48 -14.28 -4.17
C ALA A 91 -3.77 -13.99 -2.69
N LYS A 92 -3.31 -14.85 -1.76
CA LYS A 92 -3.60 -14.71 -0.31
C LYS A 92 -2.51 -13.95 0.43
N ASN A 93 -1.25 -14.16 0.08
CA ASN A 93 -0.11 -13.48 0.70
C ASN A 93 0.91 -13.12 -0.37
N PRO A 94 1.52 -11.93 -0.32
CA PRO A 94 2.57 -11.59 -1.28
C PRO A 94 3.80 -12.49 -1.08
N ALA A 95 4.66 -12.65 -2.07
CA ALA A 95 5.94 -13.35 -1.97
C ALA A 95 6.86 -12.64 -0.96
N SER A 96 7.68 -13.43 -0.26
CA SER A 96 8.69 -12.89 0.65
C SER A 96 9.98 -12.61 -0.11
N PHE A 97 10.67 -11.53 0.26
CA PHE A 97 12.00 -11.20 -0.24
C PHE A 97 13.03 -11.41 0.86
N THR A 98 14.28 -11.63 0.47
CA THR A 98 15.43 -11.68 1.37
C THR A 98 16.41 -10.55 1.06
N SER A 99 17.51 -10.51 1.80
CA SER A 99 18.62 -9.61 1.51
C SER A 99 19.30 -9.91 0.18
N GLN A 100 19.07 -11.06 -0.47
CA GLN A 100 19.64 -11.35 -1.80
C GLN A 100 18.83 -10.70 -2.92
N ASP A 101 17.52 -10.51 -2.71
CA ASP A 101 16.60 -9.99 -3.73
C ASP A 101 16.57 -8.45 -3.82
N TRP A 102 17.27 -7.76 -2.91
CA TRP A 102 17.06 -6.33 -2.66
C TRP A 102 17.22 -5.45 -3.91
N MET A 103 18.20 -5.75 -4.77
CA MET A 103 18.47 -4.93 -5.96
C MET A 103 17.33 -5.06 -6.99
N ASP A 104 16.90 -6.29 -7.26
CA ASP A 104 15.78 -6.56 -8.18
C ASP A 104 14.48 -5.96 -7.63
N VAL A 105 14.22 -6.09 -6.33
CA VAL A 105 13.07 -5.49 -5.67
C VAL A 105 13.08 -3.97 -5.80
N VAL A 106 14.23 -3.31 -5.61
CA VAL A 106 14.36 -1.85 -5.77
C VAL A 106 14.09 -1.43 -7.21
N LEU A 107 14.62 -2.16 -8.20
CA LEU A 107 14.40 -1.87 -9.62
C LEU A 107 12.92 -2.01 -9.99
N LYS A 108 12.25 -3.08 -9.54
CA LYS A 108 10.82 -3.31 -9.76
C LYS A 108 9.96 -2.26 -9.07
N ALA A 109 10.23 -1.96 -7.79
CA ALA A 109 9.50 -0.94 -7.04
C ALA A 109 9.59 0.44 -7.70
N ARG A 110 10.79 0.84 -8.15
CA ARG A 110 11.00 2.11 -8.89
C ARG A 110 10.25 2.15 -10.21
N ARG A 111 10.28 1.04 -10.97
CA ARG A 111 9.54 0.92 -12.25
C ARG A 111 8.03 1.08 -12.04
N GLU A 112 7.50 0.57 -10.93
CA GLU A 112 6.10 0.72 -10.55
C GLU A 112 5.78 2.03 -9.81
N GLY A 113 6.75 2.94 -9.67
CA GLY A 113 6.56 4.23 -8.98
C GLY A 113 6.30 4.11 -7.48
N CYS A 114 6.60 2.96 -6.88
CA CYS A 114 6.46 2.70 -5.44
C CYS A 114 7.63 3.34 -4.66
N LEU A 115 7.33 3.78 -3.44
CA LEU A 115 8.31 4.36 -2.51
C LEU A 115 8.89 3.31 -1.55
N PHE A 116 8.08 2.32 -1.20
CA PHE A 116 8.43 1.25 -0.29
C PHE A 116 8.33 -0.10 -1.00
N ALA A 117 8.86 -1.14 -0.36
CA ALA A 117 8.59 -2.54 -0.68
C ALA A 117 8.35 -3.29 0.64
N ARG A 118 7.53 -4.35 0.63
CA ARG A 118 7.21 -5.11 1.85
C ARG A 118 7.51 -6.58 1.73
N LYS A 119 7.47 -7.23 2.90
CA LYS A 119 7.65 -8.67 3.13
C LYS A 119 9.10 -9.15 2.96
N PHE A 120 10.05 -8.34 3.44
CA PHE A 120 11.40 -8.82 3.68
C PHE A 120 11.43 -9.75 4.88
N VAL A 121 12.07 -10.90 4.73
CA VAL A 121 12.29 -11.90 5.77
C VAL A 121 13.77 -12.24 5.85
N LEU A 122 14.20 -12.78 6.99
CA LEU A 122 15.55 -13.30 7.11
C LEU A 122 15.71 -14.54 6.21
N LEU A 123 16.88 -14.70 5.61
CA LEU A 123 17.20 -15.87 4.78
C LEU A 123 16.99 -17.18 5.54
N SER A 124 17.31 -17.20 6.84
CA SER A 124 17.11 -18.34 7.73
C SER A 124 15.64 -18.72 7.94
N SER A 125 14.70 -17.80 7.67
CA SER A 125 13.26 -18.00 7.85
C SER A 125 12.56 -18.57 6.61
N LEU A 126 13.27 -18.72 5.50
CA LEU A 126 12.75 -19.40 4.31
C LEU A 126 12.59 -20.90 4.56
N ARG A 127 11.59 -21.53 3.93
CA ARG A 127 11.47 -22.99 3.96
C ARG A 127 12.60 -23.60 3.14
N ASP A 128 13.00 -24.84 3.41
CA ASP A 128 14.17 -25.45 2.74
C ASP A 128 14.04 -25.54 1.21
N GLY A 129 12.81 -25.56 0.66
CA GLY A 129 12.56 -25.45 -0.78
C GLY A 129 12.76 -24.03 -1.34
N GLU A 130 12.53 -23.00 -0.55
CA GLU A 130 12.73 -21.59 -0.92
C GLU A 130 14.21 -21.18 -0.77
N LYS A 131 14.92 -21.74 0.21
CA LYS A 131 16.38 -21.54 0.37
C LYS A 131 17.18 -22.00 -0.85
N LYS A 132 16.87 -23.18 -1.39
CA LYS A 132 17.57 -23.74 -2.56
C LYS A 132 17.47 -22.85 -3.79
N ASN A 133 16.32 -22.21 -4.02
CA ASN A 133 16.12 -21.28 -5.14
C ASN A 133 16.88 -19.95 -4.95
N ALA A 134 16.96 -19.47 -3.70
CA ALA A 134 17.71 -18.27 -3.36
C ALA A 134 19.24 -18.49 -3.52
N GLU A 135 19.75 -19.64 -3.07
CA GLU A 135 21.17 -20.00 -3.20
C GLU A 135 21.60 -20.25 -4.66
N SER A 136 20.73 -20.83 -5.49
CA SER A 136 21.03 -21.08 -6.91
C SER A 136 21.06 -19.81 -7.75
N ALA A 137 20.20 -18.82 -7.46
CA ALA A 137 20.22 -17.52 -8.14
C ALA A 137 21.52 -16.72 -7.90
N ASN A 138 22.25 -17.01 -6.82
CA ASN A 138 23.50 -16.32 -6.48
C ASN A 138 24.73 -16.90 -7.20
N ASN A 139 24.67 -18.17 -7.64
CA ASN A 139 25.77 -18.82 -8.36
C ASN A 139 25.84 -18.47 -9.85
N ASP A 140 24.73 -18.01 -10.45
CA ASP A 140 24.70 -17.58 -11.85
C ASP A 140 25.30 -16.17 -12.08
N GLY A 141 25.74 -15.50 -11.01
CA GLY A 141 26.36 -14.17 -11.05
C GLY A 141 27.90 -14.17 -11.08
N VAL A 142 28.56 -15.33 -10.98
CA VAL A 142 30.03 -15.44 -11.08
C VAL A 142 30.39 -15.93 -12.48
N VAL A 143 30.35 -15.03 -13.46
CA VAL A 143 31.06 -15.23 -14.72
C VAL A 143 32.49 -14.71 -14.51
N SER A 144 33.46 -15.63 -14.59
CA SER A 144 34.89 -15.34 -14.58
C SER A 144 35.34 -14.52 -15.78
#